data_AF-A0A6B3IGE8-F1
#
_entry.id   AF-A0A6B3IGE8-F1
#
_cell.length_a   1.000
_cell.length_b   1.000
_cell.length_c   1.000
_cell.angle_alpha   90.00
_cell.angle_beta   90.00
_cell.angle_gamma   90.00
#
_symmetry.space_group_name_H-M   'P 1'
#
loop_
_entity.id
_entity.type
_entity.pdbx_description
1 polymer ?
#
loop_
_entity_poly.entity_id
_entity_poly.type
_entity_poly.pdbx_seq_one_letter_code
_entity_poly.pdbx_strand_id
1 'polypeptide(L)'
;FAAGYRKRFDSAPPLLAAEAYDAVGLIAACAEGLGRETVTRQDMLPVLRSTRYKGVSKSYAFEPANGMYTGTGVFIYRVERGRFRYIGMDGREV
;
A
#
# COMPACT_ATOMS: atom_id res chain seq x y z
N PHE A 1 10.53 2.56 5.34
CA PHE A 1 9.74 1.46 5.94
C PHE A 1 10.59 0.38 6.63
N ALA A 2 11.33 -0.47 5.90
CA ALA A 2 11.95 -1.67 6.48
C ALA A 2 12.90 -1.43 7.67
N ALA A 3 13.71 -0.37 7.64
CA ALA A 3 14.57 0.00 8.78
C ALA A 3 13.74 0.36 10.03
N GLY A 4 12.66 1.13 9.85
CA GLY A 4 11.73 1.49 10.93
C GLY A 4 10.99 0.28 11.50
N TYR A 5 10.54 -0.64 10.64
CA TYR A 5 9.90 -1.88 11.09
C TYR A 5 10.85 -2.72 11.96
N ARG A 6 12.10 -2.95 11.50
CA ARG A 6 13.11 -3.70 12.27
C ARG A 6 13.39 -3.04 13.61
N LYS A 7 13.56 -1.71 13.65
CA LYS A 7 13.76 -0.97 14.89
C LYS A 7 12.60 -1.16 15.88
N ARG A 8 11.36 -1.30 15.39
CA ARG A 8 10.16 -1.39 16.24
C ARG A 8 9.83 -2.81 16.69
N PHE A 9 10.08 -3.81 15.85
CA PHE A 9 9.61 -5.18 16.01
C PHE A 9 10.72 -6.24 16.10
N ASP A 10 11.98 -5.82 16.00
CA ASP A 10 13.16 -6.68 16.06
C ASP A 10 13.11 -7.89 15.09
N SER A 11 12.46 -7.68 13.94
CA SER A 11 12.26 -8.70 12.92
C SER A 11 12.16 -8.09 11.53
N ALA A 12 12.43 -8.90 10.51
CA ALA A 12 12.16 -8.49 9.13
C ALA A 12 10.65 -8.31 8.91
N PRO A 13 10.22 -7.34 8.09
CA PRO A 13 8.80 -7.20 7.76
C PRO A 13 8.27 -8.48 7.09
N PRO A 14 7.11 -9.01 7.51
CA PRO A 14 6.46 -10.09 6.81
C PRO A 14 5.92 -9.62 5.45
N LEU A 15 5.54 -10.58 4.60
CA LEU A 15 5.19 -10.41 3.19
C LEU A 15 4.33 -9.18 2.89
N LEU A 16 3.22 -9.02 3.62
CA LEU A 16 2.21 -7.98 3.36
C LEU A 16 2.42 -6.70 4.18
N ALA A 17 3.47 -6.61 5.00
CA ALA A 17 3.63 -5.50 5.93
C ALA A 17 3.84 -4.15 5.21
N ALA A 18 4.52 -4.16 4.06
CA ALA A 18 4.72 -2.95 3.27
C ALA A 18 3.40 -2.49 2.62
N GLU A 19 2.59 -3.41 2.10
CA GLU A 19 1.29 -3.09 1.51
C GLU A 19 0.28 -2.60 2.57
N ALA A 20 0.33 -3.17 3.78
CA ALA A 20 -0.48 -2.69 4.89
C ALA A 20 -0.07 -1.27 5.34
N TYR A 21 1.24 -0.99 5.39
CA TYR A 21 1.76 0.34 5.68
C TYR A 21 1.26 1.36 4.65
N ASP A 22 1.30 1.00 3.38
CA ASP A 22 0.82 1.86 2.29
C ASP A 22 -0.69 2.07 2.34
N ALA A 23 -1.48 1.03 2.65
CA ALA A 23 -2.93 1.15 2.76
C ALA A 23 -3.34 2.13 3.87
N VAL A 24 -2.67 2.07 5.03
CA VAL A 24 -2.89 3.04 6.12
C VAL A 24 -2.45 4.44 5.69
N GLY A 25 -1.30 4.56 5.02
CA GLY A 25 -0.80 5.84 4.50
C GLY A 25 -1.74 6.49 3.48
N LEU A 26 -2.34 5.70 2.59
CA LEU A 26 -3.37 6.16 1.66
C LEU A 26 -4.60 6.71 2.41
N ILE A 27 -5.11 5.96 3.40
CA ILE A 27 -6.27 6.39 4.19
C ILE A 27 -5.96 7.68 4.93
N ALA A 28 -4.77 7.79 5.54
CA ALA A 28 -4.33 9.01 6.22
C ALA A 28 -4.25 10.19 5.25
N ALA A 29 -3.62 10.02 4.08
CA ALA A 29 -3.53 11.08 3.06
C ALA A 29 -4.90 11.56 2.57
N CYS A 30 -5.87 10.64 2.39
CA CYS A 30 -7.24 11.00 2.06
C CYS A 30 -7.92 11.81 3.17
N ALA A 31 -7.73 11.43 4.44
CA ALA A 31 -8.29 12.15 5.58
C ALA A 31 -7.67 13.55 5.74
N GLU A 32 -6.35 13.66 5.60
CA GLU A 32 -5.63 14.94 5.59
C GLU A 32 -6.13 15.86 4.46
N GLY A 33 -6.33 15.32 3.25
CA GLY A 33 -6.84 16.06 2.11
C GLY A 33 -8.25 16.63 2.28
N LEU A 34 -9.07 16.03 3.17
CA LEU A 34 -10.39 16.59 3.51
C LEU A 34 -10.29 17.81 4.43
N GLY A 35 -9.18 17.96 5.18
CA GLY A 35 -8.93 19.13 6.04
C GLY A 35 -9.93 19.29 7.19
N ARG A 36 -10.52 18.19 7.68
CA ARG A 36 -11.52 18.18 8.76
C ARG A 36 -10.98 17.48 10.00
N GLU A 37 -11.38 17.94 11.17
CA GLU A 37 -11.04 17.29 12.45
C GLU A 37 -11.66 15.91 12.59
N THR A 38 -12.88 15.73 12.08
CA THR A 38 -13.59 14.45 12.06
C THR A 38 -14.02 14.10 10.64
N VAL A 39 -13.78 12.86 10.22
CA VAL A 39 -14.19 12.32 8.92
C VAL A 39 -15.05 11.08 9.11
N THR A 40 -16.14 10.99 8.36
CA THR A 40 -16.97 9.78 8.32
C THR A 40 -16.51 8.85 7.21
N ARG A 41 -16.96 7.59 7.23
CA ARG A 41 -16.75 6.66 6.11
C ARG A 41 -17.32 7.21 4.80
N GLN A 42 -18.45 7.89 4.86
CA GLN A 42 -19.13 8.49 3.72
C GLN A 42 -18.32 9.65 3.11
N ASP A 43 -17.66 10.45 3.95
CA ASP A 43 -16.73 11.49 3.47
C ASP A 43 -15.50 10.89 2.77
N MET A 44 -15.00 9.77 3.29
CA MET A 44 -13.79 9.11 2.79
C MET A 44 -13.98 8.37 1.47
N LEU A 45 -15.16 7.80 1.21
CA LEU A 45 -15.38 6.94 0.04
C LEU A 45 -15.11 7.65 -1.31
N PRO A 46 -15.60 8.87 -1.57
CA PRO A 46 -15.32 9.57 -2.83
C PRO A 46 -13.83 9.89 -3.01
N VAL A 47 -13.15 10.33 -1.96
CA VAL A 47 -11.72 10.70 -2.03
C VAL A 47 -10.83 9.47 -2.19
N LEU A 48 -11.14 8.36 -1.53
CA LEU A 48 -10.41 7.10 -1.72
C LEU A 48 -10.48 6.59 -3.15
N ARG A 49 -11.63 6.75 -3.82
CA ARG A 49 -11.81 6.33 -5.22
C ARG A 49 -11.03 7.18 -6.22
N SER A 50 -10.78 8.45 -5.93
CA SER A 50 -10.10 9.37 -6.85
C SER A 50 -8.61 9.60 -6.52
N THR A 51 -8.18 9.27 -5.30
CA THR A 51 -6.81 9.51 -4.86
C THR A 51 -5.82 8.57 -5.55
N ARG A 52 -4.72 9.14 -6.04
CA ARG A 52 -3.52 8.41 -6.42
C ARG A 52 -2.50 8.54 -5.30
N TYR A 53 -1.92 7.44 -4.87
CA TYR A 53 -0.99 7.42 -3.74
C TYR A 53 0.27 6.63 -4.09
N LYS A 54 1.45 7.23 -3.88
CA LYS A 54 2.74 6.55 -4.05
C LYS A 54 3.17 5.96 -2.71
N GLY A 55 2.94 4.67 -2.54
CA GLY A 55 3.40 3.90 -1.39
C GLY A 55 4.87 3.49 -1.49
N VAL A 56 5.38 2.90 -0.41
CA VAL A 56 6.73 2.33 -0.33
C VAL A 56 6.85 1.01 -1.09
N SER A 57 5.75 0.27 -1.23
CA SER A 57 5.70 -1.00 -1.97
C SER A 57 5.27 -0.80 -3.43
N LYS A 58 4.23 0.00 -3.66
CA LYS A 58 3.67 0.26 -4.99
C LYS A 58 2.83 1.53 -5.03
N SER A 59 2.41 1.91 -6.23
CA SER A 59 1.44 3.00 -6.41
C SER A 59 0.01 2.47 -6.31
N TYR A 60 -0.88 3.24 -5.71
CA TYR A 60 -2.29 2.93 -5.54
C TYR A 60 -3.15 3.90 -6.34
N ALA A 61 -4.10 3.34 -7.06
CA ALA A 61 -5.16 4.04 -7.76
C ALA A 61 -6.34 3.07 -7.93
N PHE A 62 -7.54 3.62 -8.03
CA PHE A 62 -8.77 2.83 -8.13
C PHE A 62 -9.63 3.35 -9.27
N GLU A 63 -10.39 2.45 -9.89
CA GLU A 63 -11.38 2.78 -10.90
C GLU A 63 -12.57 3.46 -10.22
N PRO A 64 -12.91 4.72 -10.56
CA PRO A 64 -14.01 5.43 -9.91
C PRO A 64 -15.35 4.69 -9.95
N ALA A 65 -15.65 3.96 -11.04
CA ALA A 65 -16.94 3.31 -11.23
C ALA A 65 -17.19 2.16 -10.23
N ASN A 66 -16.18 1.35 -9.93
CA ASN A 66 -16.34 0.11 -9.16
C ASN A 66 -15.33 -0.09 -8.02
N GLY A 67 -14.35 0.81 -7.87
CA GLY A 67 -13.31 0.74 -6.86
C GLY A 67 -12.26 -0.33 -7.09
N MET A 68 -12.18 -0.92 -8.30
CA MET A 68 -11.14 -1.89 -8.63
C MET A 68 -9.77 -1.24 -8.64
N TYR A 69 -8.75 -1.93 -8.12
CA TYR A 69 -7.37 -1.48 -8.19
C TYR A 69 -6.91 -1.40 -9.65
N THR A 70 -6.27 -0.28 -10.03
CA THR A 70 -5.84 -0.02 -11.41
C THR A 70 -4.32 -0.11 -11.61
N GLY A 71 -3.55 -0.43 -10.56
CA GLY A 71 -2.10 -0.56 -10.66
C GLY A 71 -1.63 -1.97 -11.07
N THR A 72 -0.34 -2.08 -11.34
CA THR A 72 0.38 -3.35 -11.33
C THR A 72 0.92 -3.59 -9.92
N GLY A 73 1.09 -4.85 -9.52
CA GLY A 73 1.45 -5.14 -8.12
C GLY A 73 1.48 -6.61 -7.77
N VAL A 74 1.79 -7.46 -8.74
CA VAL A 74 2.07 -8.87 -8.49
C VAL A 74 3.55 -8.96 -8.14
N PHE A 75 3.83 -9.31 -6.89
CA PHE A 75 5.20 -9.49 -6.42
C PHE A 75 5.56 -10.98 -6.50
N ILE A 76 6.73 -11.26 -7.07
CA ILE A 76 7.24 -12.61 -7.27
C ILE A 76 8.19 -12.94 -6.12
N TYR A 77 7.95 -14.09 -5.49
CA TYR A 77 8.75 -14.60 -4.40
C TYR A 77 9.26 -16.00 -4.71
N ARG A 78 10.50 -16.27 -4.31
CA ARG A 78 11.09 -17.61 -4.31
C ARG A 78 11.12 -18.13 -2.88
N VAL A 79 10.76 -19.40 -2.69
CA VAL A 79 10.97 -20.07 -1.40
C VAL A 79 12.44 -20.47 -1.29
N GLU A 80 13.15 -19.94 -0.30
CA GLU A 80 14.53 -20.27 0.02
C GLU A 80 14.65 -20.59 1.51
N ARG A 81 15.09 -21.83 1.84
CA ARG A 81 15.30 -22.27 3.23
C ARG A 81 14.08 -22.00 4.13
N GLY A 82 12.88 -22.30 3.63
CA GLY A 82 11.61 -22.10 4.34
C GLY A 82 11.15 -20.64 4.46
N ARG A 83 11.74 -19.70 3.72
CA ARG A 83 11.37 -18.28 3.72
C ARG A 83 11.04 -17.77 2.32
N PHE A 84 10.11 -16.82 2.24
CA PHE A 84 9.84 -16.09 0.99
C PHE A 84 10.89 -15.01 0.77
N ARG A 85 11.67 -15.15 -0.31
CA ARG A 85 12.60 -14.14 -0.79
C ARG A 85 11.97 -13.40 -1.96
N TYR A 86 11.86 -12.08 -1.84
CA TYR A 86 11.44 -11.22 -2.95
C TYR A 86 12.44 -11.31 -4.11
N ILE A 87 11.96 -11.54 -5.33
CA ILE A 87 12.81 -11.66 -6.53
C ILE A 87 12.39 -10.74 -7.68
N GLY A 88 11.36 -9.91 -7.50
CA GLY A 88 10.90 -8.97 -8.51
C GLY A 88 9.39 -8.83 -8.49
N MET A 89 8.86 -8.02 -9.39
CA MET A 89 7.41 -7.86 -9.61
C MET A 89 7.08 -8.21 -11.07
N ASP A 90 5.90 -8.77 -11.31
CA ASP A 90 5.38 -8.93 -12.66
C ASP A 90 4.96 -7.56 -13.20
N GLY A 91 5.54 -7.21 -14.35
CA GLY A 91 5.58 -5.86 -14.90
C GLY A 91 7.02 -5.49 -15.25
N ARG A 92 7.25 -5.30 -16.56
CA ARG A 92 8.48 -4.78 -17.18
C ARG A 92 9.13 -3.69 -16.32
N GLU A 93 10.46 -3.64 -16.35
CA GLU A 93 11.21 -2.45 -15.93
C GLU A 93 10.50 -1.19 -16.42
N VAL A 94 10.23 -0.27 -15.49
CA VAL A 94 10.07 1.16 -15.79
C VAL A 94 11.40 1.84 -15.54
#